data_AF-A0ABD0REE4-F1
#
_entry.id   AF-A0ABD0REE4-F1
#
_cell.length_a   1.000
_cell.length_b   1.000
_cell.length_c   1.000
_cell.angle_alpha   90.00
_cell.angle_beta   90.00
_cell.angle_gamma   90.00
#
_symmetry.space_group_name_H-M   'P 1'
#
loop_
_entity.id
_entity.type
_entity.pdbx_description
1 polymer ?
#
loop_
_entity_poly.entity_id
_entity_poly.type
_entity_poly.pdbx_seq_one_letter_code
_entity_poly.pdbx_strand_id
1 'polypeptide(L)'
;MAEARFSQNEFMCSVCFDLLKDPVTIHCGHSYCKSCITNCWDQEDEKRVYSCPQCRQTFSPRPVLAKNIMLAELVEKLKKTTLTADCYAGAGDAQCDVCTGRKHKAVKSCLVCQESYCQTHFDWHKDFFSRKPHKVIDATGQLQDMICRKHAKQLE
;
A
#
# COMPACT_ATOMS: atom_id res chain seq x y z
N MET A 1 -8.35 25.28 -5.39
CA MET A 1 -6.95 24.83 -5.55
C MET A 1 -6.98 23.33 -5.72
N ALA A 2 -6.32 22.77 -6.74
CA ALA A 2 -6.34 21.33 -6.99
C ALA A 2 -5.44 20.61 -5.98
N GLU A 3 -6.00 19.73 -5.16
CA GLU A 3 -5.23 18.87 -4.27
C GLU A 3 -4.58 17.75 -5.09
N ALA A 4 -3.25 17.70 -5.10
CA ALA A 4 -2.52 16.59 -5.72
C ALA A 4 -2.80 15.31 -4.92
N ARG A 5 -3.51 14.35 -5.51
CA ARG A 5 -3.70 13.01 -4.94
C ARG A 5 -2.43 12.20 -5.18
N PHE A 6 -1.57 12.13 -4.17
CA PHE A 6 -0.39 11.26 -4.23
C PHE A 6 -0.82 9.80 -4.08
N SER A 7 -0.31 8.91 -4.93
CA SER A 7 -0.57 7.48 -4.86
C SER A 7 0.37 6.84 -3.84
N GLN A 8 -0.15 5.93 -2.99
CA GLN A 8 0.69 5.27 -1.96
C GLN A 8 1.90 4.53 -2.56
N ASN A 9 1.77 4.09 -3.81
CA ASN A 9 2.80 3.38 -4.55
C ASN A 9 4.07 4.23 -4.80
N GLU A 10 3.97 5.56 -4.75
CA GLU A 10 5.10 6.48 -4.98
C GLU A 10 6.05 6.55 -3.77
N PHE A 11 5.61 6.06 -2.60
CA PHE A 11 6.38 6.09 -1.35
C PHE A 11 6.73 4.71 -0.83
N MET A 12 6.73 3.69 -1.69
CA MET A 12 7.11 2.32 -1.32
C MET A 12 8.61 2.10 -1.46
N CYS A 13 9.19 1.43 -0.47
CA CYS A 13 10.57 1.00 -0.51
C CYS A 13 10.72 -0.21 -1.45
N SER A 14 11.60 -0.13 -2.45
CA SER A 14 11.82 -1.24 -3.40
C SER A 14 12.58 -2.45 -2.81
N VAL A 15 12.98 -2.40 -1.54
CA VAL A 15 13.66 -3.52 -0.85
C VAL A 15 12.67 -4.33 -0.01
N CYS A 16 11.88 -3.66 0.85
CA CYS A 16 10.90 -4.35 1.70
C CYS A 16 9.46 -4.30 1.17
N PHE A 17 9.23 -3.60 0.06
CA PHE A 17 7.91 -3.42 -0.57
C PHE A 17 6.83 -2.83 0.36
N ASP A 18 7.25 -2.08 1.39
CA ASP A 18 6.38 -1.34 2.30
C ASP A 18 6.57 0.17 2.15
N LEU A 19 5.63 0.96 2.70
CA LEU A 19 5.80 2.40 2.87
C LEU A 19 7.13 2.72 3.57
N LEU A 20 7.83 3.74 3.06
CA LEU A 20 9.12 4.16 3.58
C LEU A 20 9.07 4.48 5.08
N LYS A 21 9.92 3.81 5.86
CA LYS A 21 10.16 4.06 7.30
C LYS A 21 11.53 4.70 7.45
N ASP A 22 11.57 5.91 8.01
CA ASP A 22 12.77 6.76 8.04
C ASP A 22 13.44 6.82 6.66
N PRO A 23 12.76 7.39 5.64
CA PRO A 23 13.28 7.42 4.28
C PRO A 23 14.65 8.10 4.24
N VAL A 24 15.56 7.49 3.49
CA VAL A 24 16.86 8.05 3.13
C VAL A 24 16.97 8.08 1.62
N THR A 25 17.52 9.16 1.08
CA THR A 25 17.76 9.31 -0.36
C THR A 25 19.26 9.22 -0.60
N ILE A 26 19.69 8.27 -1.42
CA ILE A 26 21.10 8.12 -1.78
C ILE A 26 21.44 9.00 -3.00
N HIS A 27 22.73 9.18 -3.29
CA HIS A 27 23.22 10.11 -4.32
C HIS A 27 22.64 9.91 -5.72
N CYS A 28 22.16 8.71 -6.06
CA CYS A 28 21.49 8.44 -7.33
C CYS A 28 20.01 8.86 -7.37
N GLY A 29 19.48 9.46 -6.28
CA GLY A 29 18.08 9.90 -6.17
C GLY A 29 17.08 8.84 -5.70
N HIS A 30 17.48 7.56 -5.61
CA HIS A 30 16.59 6.51 -5.10
C HIS A 30 16.46 6.58 -3.58
N SER A 31 15.27 6.22 -3.08
CA SER A 31 14.94 6.33 -1.67
C SER A 31 14.53 4.99 -1.07
N TYR A 32 15.00 4.71 0.13
CA TYR A 32 14.77 3.45 0.84
C TYR A 32 14.49 3.70 2.32
N CYS A 33 13.95 2.70 3.02
CA CYS A 33 13.99 2.71 4.48
C CYS A 33 15.45 2.69 4.93
N LYS A 34 15.81 3.49 5.95
CA LYS A 34 17.18 3.54 6.47
C LYS A 34 17.74 2.16 6.78
N SER A 35 16.97 1.32 7.48
CA SER A 35 17.39 -0.05 7.82
C SER A 35 17.59 -0.94 6.60
N CYS A 36 16.74 -0.82 5.58
CA CYS A 36 16.80 -1.66 4.38
C CYS A 36 18.11 -1.43 3.61
N ILE A 37 18.45 -0.17 3.33
CA ILE A 37 19.69 0.14 2.60
C ILE A 37 20.94 -0.14 3.46
N THR A 38 20.86 0.08 4.78
CA THR A 38 21.94 -0.30 5.69
C THR A 38 22.22 -1.80 5.62
N ASN A 39 21.19 -2.65 5.73
CA ASN A 39 21.34 -4.11 5.63
C ASN A 39 21.84 -4.57 4.25
N CYS A 40 21.47 -3.90 3.16
CA CYS A 40 22.03 -4.20 1.84
C CYS A 40 23.55 -3.94 1.83
N TRP A 41 23.97 -2.78 2.30
CA TRP A 41 25.39 -2.40 2.32
C TRP A 41 26.22 -3.17 3.33
N ASP A 42 25.65 -3.61 4.45
CA ASP A 42 26.37 -4.44 5.43
C ASP A 42 26.80 -5.78 4.83
N GLN A 43 26.04 -6.33 3.87
CA GLN A 43 26.41 -7.53 3.12
C GLN A 43 27.51 -7.29 2.07
N GLU A 44 27.77 -6.03 1.72
CA GLU A 44 28.77 -5.61 0.74
C GLU A 44 30.05 -5.04 1.38
N ASP A 45 30.12 -4.97 2.72
CA ASP A 45 31.18 -4.28 3.47
C ASP A 45 32.57 -4.88 3.18
N GLU A 46 32.67 -6.20 3.02
CA GLU A 46 33.90 -6.90 2.63
C GLU A 46 34.45 -6.43 1.27
N LYS A 47 33.56 -6.11 0.32
CA LYS A 47 33.94 -5.64 -1.02
C LYS A 47 34.33 -4.16 -1.02
N ARG A 48 33.96 -3.40 0.02
CA ARG A 48 34.15 -1.94 0.15
C ARG A 48 33.58 -1.11 -1.01
N VAL A 49 32.70 -1.70 -1.82
CA VAL A 49 31.99 -1.08 -2.93
C VAL A 49 30.52 -1.32 -2.70
N TYR A 50 29.76 -0.24 -2.56
CA TYR A 50 28.36 -0.28 -2.18
C TYR A 50 27.50 0.05 -3.38
N SER A 51 26.42 -0.69 -3.61
CA SER A 51 25.60 -0.49 -4.80
C SER A 51 24.19 -0.04 -4.47
N CYS A 52 23.59 0.73 -5.38
CA CYS A 52 22.16 1.04 -5.33
C CYS A 52 21.34 -0.21 -5.72
N PRO A 53 20.37 -0.67 -4.89
CA PRO A 53 19.56 -1.83 -5.21
C PRO A 53 18.75 -1.72 -6.52
N GLN A 54 18.36 -0.51 -6.93
CA GLN A 54 17.58 -0.31 -8.17
C GLN A 54 18.44 -0.09 -9.41
N CYS A 55 19.34 0.89 -9.41
CA CYS A 55 20.09 1.28 -10.61
C CYS A 55 21.51 0.73 -10.67
N ARG A 56 21.97 0.03 -9.61
CA ARG A 56 23.31 -0.56 -9.49
C ARG A 56 24.46 0.45 -9.56
N GLN A 57 24.18 1.75 -9.45
CA GLN A 57 25.23 2.75 -9.30
C GLN A 57 26.04 2.45 -8.04
N THR A 58 27.36 2.46 -8.18
CA THR A 58 28.31 2.10 -7.12
C THR A 58 28.83 3.33 -6.40
N PHE A 59 29.16 3.17 -5.12
CA PHE A 59 29.68 4.22 -4.25
C PHE A 59 30.87 3.69 -3.45
N SER A 60 31.88 4.54 -3.31
CA SER A 60 33.08 4.30 -2.51
C SER A 60 33.69 5.66 -2.14
N PRO A 61 33.81 6.04 -0.86
CA PRO A 61 33.51 5.25 0.36
C PRO A 61 32.02 5.04 0.62
N ARG A 62 31.68 4.30 1.69
CA ARG A 62 30.28 4.05 2.12
C ARG A 62 29.55 5.39 2.32
N PRO A 63 28.43 5.65 1.63
CA PRO A 63 27.71 6.91 1.80
C PRO A 63 27.15 7.05 3.22
N VAL A 64 27.20 8.26 3.77
CA VAL A 64 26.52 8.58 5.03
C VAL A 64 25.02 8.72 4.76
N LEU A 65 24.21 8.01 5.54
CA LEU A 65 22.74 8.02 5.39
C LEU A 65 22.11 9.06 6.31
N ALA A 66 21.56 10.11 5.72
CA ALA A 66 20.74 11.10 6.40
C ALA A 66 19.25 10.91 6.07
N LYS A 67 18.39 11.10 7.07
CA LYS A 67 16.93 11.04 6.89
C LYS A 67 16.47 12.16 5.96
N ASN A 68 15.71 11.81 4.94
CA ASN A 68 15.02 12.77 4.10
C ASN A 68 13.76 13.26 4.82
N ILE A 69 13.86 14.45 5.44
CA ILE A 69 12.78 15.04 6.25
C ILE A 69 11.54 15.31 5.40
N MET A 70 11.70 15.75 4.15
CA MET A 70 10.58 16.03 3.25
C MET A 70 9.80 14.76 2.91
N LEU A 71 10.50 13.69 2.50
CA LEU A 71 9.85 12.40 2.23
C LEU A 71 9.19 11.84 3.49
N ALA A 72 9.84 11.96 4.65
CA ALA A 72 9.23 11.53 5.91
C ALA A 72 7.93 12.30 6.20
N GLU A 73 7.93 13.63 6.03
CA GLU A 73 6.73 14.45 6.23
C GLU A 73 5.61 14.06 5.26
N LEU A 74 5.92 13.85 3.97
CA LEU A 74 4.94 13.45 2.96
C LEU A 74 4.33 12.07 3.27
N VAL A 75 5.16 11.10 3.67
CA VAL A 75 4.68 9.77 4.09
C VAL A 75 3.78 9.88 5.31
N GLU A 76 4.13 10.72 6.28
CA GLU A 76 3.29 10.92 7.47
C GLU A 76 1.98 11.64 7.15
N LYS A 77 2.00 12.63 6.25
CA LYS A 77 0.77 13.29 5.75
C LYS A 77 -0.10 12.28 5.01
N LEU A 78 0.46 11.47 4.13
CA LEU A 78 -0.25 10.40 3.44
C LEU A 78 -0.87 9.43 4.45
N LYS A 79 -0.12 8.96 5.45
CA LYS A 79 -0.66 8.12 6.52
C LYS A 79 -1.81 8.81 7.23
N LYS A 80 -1.69 10.10 7.57
CA LYS A 80 -2.76 10.87 8.22
C LYS A 80 -3.98 11.05 7.34
N THR A 81 -3.83 11.39 6.06
CA THR A 81 -4.94 11.45 5.10
C THR A 81 -5.59 10.08 4.89
N THR A 82 -4.82 9.00 5.06
CA THR A 82 -5.34 7.61 5.07
C THR A 82 -5.82 7.15 6.46
N LEU A 83 -5.67 7.95 7.52
CA LEU A 83 -6.03 7.60 8.90
C LEU A 83 -7.07 8.57 9.50
N THR A 84 -7.42 9.65 8.81
CA THR A 84 -8.55 10.50 9.14
C THR A 84 -9.84 9.71 8.94
N ALA A 85 -10.32 9.07 10.01
CA ALA A 85 -11.67 8.59 10.35
C ALA A 85 -12.50 7.76 9.34
N ASP A 86 -12.23 7.81 8.05
CA ASP A 86 -12.98 7.18 6.96
C ASP A 86 -12.47 5.77 6.58
N CYS A 87 -11.38 5.30 7.20
CA CYS A 87 -10.76 4.02 6.85
C CYS A 87 -11.17 2.85 7.74
N TYR A 88 -11.80 3.11 8.88
CA TYR A 88 -12.39 2.07 9.73
C TYR A 88 -13.89 2.04 9.53
N ALA A 89 -14.47 0.85 9.55
CA ALA A 89 -15.92 0.75 9.41
C ALA A 89 -16.60 1.30 10.67
N GLY A 90 -17.36 2.39 10.49
CA GLY A 90 -18.24 2.94 11.50
C GLY A 90 -19.57 2.17 11.57
N ALA A 91 -20.51 2.68 12.37
CA ALA A 91 -21.86 2.13 12.42
C ALA A 91 -22.56 2.34 11.07
N GLY A 92 -22.77 1.26 10.32
CA GLY A 92 -23.44 1.26 9.02
C GLY A 92 -22.51 1.08 7.80
N ASP A 93 -21.19 1.16 7.98
CA ASP A 93 -20.24 0.88 6.90
C ASP A 93 -20.09 -0.63 6.66
N ALA A 94 -19.93 -1.02 5.40
CA ALA A 94 -19.52 -2.37 5.05
C ALA A 94 -18.08 -2.62 5.52
N GLN A 95 -17.83 -3.78 6.12
CA GLN A 95 -16.53 -4.15 6.67
C GLN A 95 -15.71 -4.96 5.66
N CYS A 96 -14.40 -4.79 5.66
CA CYS A 96 -13.53 -5.67 4.89
C CYS A 96 -13.43 -7.06 5.53
N ASP A 97 -13.74 -8.11 4.77
CA ASP A 97 -13.76 -9.48 5.27
C ASP A 97 -12.34 -10.01 5.53
N VAL A 98 -11.36 -9.58 4.73
CA VAL A 98 -9.97 -10.06 4.77
C VAL A 98 -9.14 -9.47 5.92
N CYS A 99 -9.46 -8.27 6.43
CA CYS A 99 -8.70 -7.65 7.51
C CYS A 99 -8.67 -8.52 8.77
N THR A 100 -7.48 -8.78 9.32
CA THR A 100 -7.31 -9.44 10.62
C THR A 100 -7.37 -8.41 11.75
N GLY A 101 -8.21 -8.64 12.76
CA GLY A 101 -8.40 -7.71 13.87
C GLY A 101 -9.45 -6.63 13.60
N ARG A 102 -9.11 -5.34 13.80
CA ARG A 102 -10.04 -4.22 13.60
C ARG A 102 -10.35 -4.07 12.11
N LYS A 103 -11.63 -4.14 11.74
CA LYS A 103 -12.07 -4.14 10.35
C LYS A 103 -12.05 -2.75 9.72
N HIS A 104 -11.46 -2.65 8.53
CA HIS A 104 -11.47 -1.44 7.72
C HIS A 104 -12.78 -1.29 6.94
N LYS A 105 -13.11 -0.06 6.54
CA LYS A 105 -14.23 0.22 5.64
C LYS A 105 -13.98 -0.43 4.29
N ALA A 106 -14.92 -1.25 3.83
CA ALA A 106 -14.89 -1.81 2.50
C ALA A 106 -15.22 -0.73 1.48
N VAL A 107 -14.50 -0.73 0.37
CA VAL A 107 -14.72 0.18 -0.77
C VAL A 107 -15.32 -0.57 -1.96
N LYS A 108 -14.97 -1.85 -2.12
CA LYS A 108 -15.47 -2.71 -3.21
C LYS A 108 -15.87 -4.07 -2.69
N SER A 109 -16.88 -4.66 -3.32
CA SER A 109 -17.32 -6.03 -3.07
C SER A 109 -17.25 -6.84 -4.35
N CYS A 110 -16.70 -8.05 -4.29
CA CYS A 110 -16.63 -8.94 -5.45
C CYS A 110 -17.83 -9.89 -5.44
N LEU A 111 -18.62 -9.89 -6.52
CA LEU A 111 -19.81 -10.75 -6.62
C LEU A 111 -19.47 -12.23 -6.84
N VAL A 112 -18.24 -12.51 -7.29
CA VAL A 112 -17.75 -13.87 -7.53
C VAL A 112 -17.18 -14.47 -6.23
N CYS A 113 -16.33 -13.71 -5.54
CA CYS A 113 -15.75 -14.13 -4.26
C CYS A 113 -16.73 -14.00 -3.10
N GLN A 114 -17.75 -13.15 -3.24
CA GLN A 114 -18.73 -12.79 -2.19
C GLN A 114 -18.10 -12.11 -0.97
N GLU A 115 -16.94 -11.48 -1.17
CA GLU A 115 -16.16 -10.79 -0.13
C GLU A 115 -16.10 -9.28 -0.42
N SER A 116 -16.07 -8.52 0.67
CA SER A 116 -15.84 -7.08 0.74
C SER A 116 -14.39 -6.77 1.05
N TYR A 117 -13.83 -5.80 0.34
CA TYR A 117 -12.43 -5.41 0.43
C TYR A 117 -12.28 -3.93 0.76
N CYS A 118 -11.41 -3.61 1.72
CA CYS A 118 -10.85 -2.27 1.83
C CYS A 118 -9.93 -2.01 0.63
N GLN A 119 -9.54 -0.75 0.41
CA GLN A 119 -8.77 -0.37 -0.78
C GLN A 119 -7.53 -1.26 -0.98
N THR A 120 -6.74 -1.47 0.07
CA THR A 120 -5.53 -2.31 0.01
C THR A 120 -5.83 -3.75 -0.39
N HIS A 121 -6.82 -4.40 0.22
CA HIS A 121 -7.15 -5.78 -0.13
C HIS A 121 -7.81 -5.89 -1.51
N PHE A 122 -8.50 -4.83 -1.97
CA PHE A 122 -9.07 -4.80 -3.31
C PHE A 122 -7.98 -4.66 -4.38
N ASP A 123 -6.95 -3.85 -4.13
CA ASP A 123 -5.82 -3.72 -5.05
C ASP A 123 -5.09 -5.07 -5.21
N TRP A 124 -4.85 -5.79 -4.10
CA TRP A 124 -4.32 -7.16 -4.14
C TRP A 124 -5.23 -8.15 -4.89
N HIS A 125 -6.54 -8.06 -4.69
CA HIS A 125 -7.53 -8.88 -5.41
C HIS A 125 -7.46 -8.62 -6.91
N LYS A 126 -7.41 -7.36 -7.32
CA LYS A 126 -7.29 -6.97 -8.73
C LYS A 126 -6.00 -7.50 -9.34
N ASP A 127 -4.88 -7.41 -8.63
CA ASP A 127 -3.59 -7.91 -9.09
C ASP A 127 -3.63 -9.43 -9.32
N PHE A 128 -4.15 -10.18 -8.34
CA PHE A 128 -4.26 -11.64 -8.40
C PHE A 128 -5.19 -12.12 -9.53
N PHE A 129 -6.30 -11.41 -9.75
CA PHE A 129 -7.27 -11.71 -10.80
C PHE A 129 -7.06 -10.88 -12.08
N SER A 130 -5.87 -10.30 -12.30
CA SER A 130 -5.58 -9.44 -13.47
C SER A 130 -5.84 -10.12 -14.81
N ARG A 131 -5.61 -11.45 -14.89
CA ARG A 131 -5.82 -12.23 -16.12
C ARG A 131 -7.30 -12.54 -16.40
N LYS A 132 -8.14 -12.56 -15.35
CA LYS A 132 -9.59 -12.81 -15.42
C LYS A 132 -10.28 -11.97 -14.35
N PRO A 133 -10.55 -10.69 -14.62
CA PRO A 133 -11.08 -9.78 -13.62
C PRO A 133 -12.48 -10.22 -13.19
N HIS A 134 -12.73 -10.24 -11.89
CA HIS A 134 -14.06 -10.53 -11.36
C HIS A 134 -14.94 -9.27 -11.38
N LYS A 135 -16.26 -9.47 -11.53
CA LYS A 135 -17.24 -8.39 -11.41
C LYS A 135 -17.28 -7.89 -9.96
N VAL A 136 -17.03 -6.59 -9.78
CA VAL A 136 -17.02 -5.92 -8.48
C VAL A 136 -18.00 -4.74 -8.48
N ILE A 137 -18.56 -4.42 -7.32
CA ILE A 137 -19.48 -3.31 -7.10
C ILE A 137 -18.97 -2.43 -5.95
N ASP A 138 -19.45 -1.19 -5.84
CA ASP A 138 -19.17 -0.34 -4.69
C ASP A 138 -19.78 -0.91 -3.41
N ALA A 139 -19.01 -0.89 -2.33
CA ALA A 139 -19.45 -1.32 -1.02
C ALA A 139 -20.25 -0.21 -0.31
N THR A 140 -21.32 0.28 -0.96
CA THR A 140 -22.31 1.15 -0.33
C THR A 140 -23.19 0.32 0.60
N GLY A 141 -22.95 0.38 1.91
CA GLY A 141 -23.84 -0.09 2.99
C GLY A 141 -24.59 -1.42 2.77
N GLN A 142 -24.16 -2.46 3.49
CA GLN A 142 -24.75 -3.82 3.56
C GLN A 142 -24.91 -4.55 2.20
N LEU A 143 -23.89 -5.34 1.84
CA LEU A 143 -23.99 -6.37 0.78
C LEU A 143 -25.22 -7.29 0.90
N GLN A 144 -25.69 -7.50 2.13
CA GLN A 144 -26.85 -8.37 2.41
C GLN A 144 -28.17 -7.83 1.83
N ASP A 145 -28.27 -6.53 1.54
CA ASP A 145 -29.50 -5.95 0.97
C ASP A 145 -29.62 -6.21 -0.54
N MET A 146 -28.50 -6.45 -1.23
CA MET A 146 -28.48 -6.72 -2.68
C MET A 146 -28.40 -8.22 -3.02
N ILE A 147 -28.22 -9.09 -2.04
CA ILE A 147 -28.19 -10.54 -2.23
C ILE A 147 -29.48 -11.12 -1.66
N CYS A 148 -30.47 -11.32 -2.54
CA CYS A 148 -31.71 -12.00 -2.16
C CYS A 148 -31.39 -13.40 -1.63
N ARG A 149 -31.58 -13.63 -0.32
CA ARG A 149 -31.33 -14.94 0.34
C ARG A 149 -32.13 -16.10 -0.26
N LYS A 150 -33.15 -15.83 -1.09
CA LYS A 150 -33.96 -16.84 -1.78
C LYS A 150 -33.46 -17.20 -3.17
N HIS A 151 -32.67 -16.34 -3.81
CA HIS A 151 -32.19 -16.58 -5.18
C HIS A 151 -30.71 -16.23 -5.27
N ALA A 152 -29.87 -17.24 -5.45
CA ALA A 152 -28.48 -17.06 -5.91
C ALA A 152 -28.43 -16.61 -7.39
N LYS A 153 -29.25 -15.61 -7.76
CA LYS A 153 -29.25 -14.96 -9.08
C LYS A 153 -29.59 -13.48 -8.91
N GLN A 154 -28.86 -12.65 -9.66
CA GLN A 154 -28.96 -11.19 -9.68
C GLN A 154 -30.41 -10.75 -9.91
N LEU A 155 -30.87 -9.74 -9.19
CA LEU A 155 -32.06 -8.98 -9.56
C LEU A 155 -31.69 -8.11 -10.79
N GLU A 156 -32.44 -8.29 -11.88
CA GLU A 156 -32.40 -7.45 -13.09
C GLU A 156 -32.97 -6.04 -12.83
#